data_AF-A0A7G8V771-F1
#
_entry.id   AF-A0A7G8V771-F1
#
_cell.length_a   1.000
_cell.length_b   1.000
_cell.length_c   1.000
_cell.angle_alpha   90.00
_cell.angle_beta   90.00
_cell.angle_gamma   90.00
#
_symmetry.space_group_name_H-M   'P 1'
#
loop_
_entity.id
_entity.type
_entity.pdbx_description
1 polymer ?
#
loop_
_entity_poly.entity_id
_entity_poly.type
_entity_poly.pdbx_seq_one_letter_code
_entity_poly.pdbx_strand_id
1 'polypeptide(L)'
;MKKYVLTSQNLTGSVIFGYDDAGLLVFYDATPAMITEKQLLAVLKNLPREAQDLQALADKTKCTLELLPEDLSFEVFWNKYDKKINRKRCEPLYKKLDDTEKTACIRNIKPYEDYLYRTNFRGKADPDNYIKKEYYAVDWKRER
;
A
#
# COMPACT_ATOMS: atom_id res chain seq x y z
N MET A 1 0.49 1.61 17.01
CA MET A 1 -0.47 2.24 16.07
C MET A 1 -0.55 1.43 14.79
N LYS A 2 -1.74 0.92 14.45
CA LYS A 2 -2.00 0.14 13.23
C LYS A 2 -2.65 1.03 12.18
N LYS A 3 -2.23 0.92 10.92
CA LYS A 3 -2.87 1.63 9.82
C LYS A 3 -3.53 0.63 8.87
N TYR A 4 -4.68 0.99 8.34
CA TYR A 4 -5.41 0.20 7.36
C TYR A 4 -5.66 1.06 6.13
N VAL A 5 -5.52 0.46 4.95
CA VAL A 5 -5.88 1.03 3.67
C VAL A 5 -7.18 0.40 3.19
N LEU A 6 -8.07 1.25 2.70
CA LEU A 6 -9.31 0.87 2.06
C LEU A 6 -9.28 1.34 0.60
N THR A 7 -9.41 0.38 -0.32
CA THR A 7 -9.46 0.62 -1.77
C THR A 7 -10.75 0.06 -2.37
N SER A 8 -11.19 0.57 -3.52
CA SER A 8 -12.39 0.06 -4.20
C SER A 8 -12.24 0.17 -5.71
N GLN A 9 -12.91 -0.71 -6.46
CA GLN A 9 -12.99 -0.58 -7.92
C GLN A 9 -13.72 0.70 -8.36
N ASN A 10 -14.57 1.26 -7.49
CA ASN A 10 -15.35 2.48 -7.76
C ASN A 10 -14.71 3.74 -7.15
N LEU A 11 -13.49 3.63 -6.62
CA LEU A 11 -12.80 4.72 -5.93
C LEU A 11 -11.39 4.83 -6.50
N THR A 12 -11.10 5.95 -7.15
CA THR A 12 -9.76 6.20 -7.70
C THR A 12 -8.86 6.69 -6.58
N GLY A 13 -8.05 5.78 -6.02
CA GLY A 13 -7.10 6.05 -4.93
C GLY A 13 -7.41 5.25 -3.66
N SER A 14 -6.85 5.67 -2.53
CA SER A 14 -6.90 4.92 -1.27
C SER A 14 -7.26 5.78 -0.08
N VAL A 15 -7.99 5.19 0.88
CA VAL A 15 -8.37 5.82 2.15
C VAL A 15 -7.63 5.14 3.28
N ILE A 16 -6.99 5.92 4.15
CA ILE A 16 -6.14 5.43 5.24
C ILE A 16 -6.83 5.67 6.58
N PHE A 17 -6.93 4.63 7.40
CA PHE A 17 -7.41 4.70 8.77
C PHE A 17 -6.28 4.33 9.74
N GLY A 18 -6.04 5.16 10.76
CA GLY A 18 -5.07 4.92 11.82
C GLY A 18 -5.75 4.63 13.14
N TYR A 19 -5.34 3.54 13.80
CA TYR A 19 -5.84 3.11 15.10
C TYR A 19 -4.71 3.03 16.14
N ASP A 20 -4.99 3.44 17.37
CA ASP A 20 -4.08 3.27 18.49
C ASP A 20 -4.04 1.80 18.96
N ASP A 21 -3.23 1.55 20.00
CA ASP A 21 -3.05 0.20 20.54
C ASP A 21 -4.27 -0.28 21.36
N ALA A 22 -5.18 0.63 21.73
CA ALA A 22 -6.49 0.31 22.31
C ALA A 22 -7.55 0.00 21.23
N GLY A 23 -7.21 0.12 19.95
CA GLY A 23 -8.09 -0.15 18.83
C GLY A 23 -9.04 1.00 18.48
N LEU A 24 -8.78 2.20 18.98
CA LEU A 24 -9.58 3.41 18.73
C LEU A 24 -9.04 4.20 17.54
N LEU A 25 -9.94 4.73 16.72
CA LEU A 25 -9.60 5.56 15.57
C LEU A 25 -8.94 6.86 16.04
N VAL A 26 -7.70 7.09 15.58
CA VAL A 26 -6.92 8.29 15.87
C VAL A 26 -6.70 9.16 14.64
N PHE A 27 -6.83 8.60 13.43
CA PHE A 27 -6.56 9.30 12.19
C PHE A 27 -7.35 8.73 11.02
N TYR A 28 -7.74 9.62 10.10
CA TYR A 28 -8.38 9.29 8.83
C TYR A 28 -7.81 10.21 7.75
N ASP A 29 -7.42 9.64 6.61
CA ASP A 29 -6.93 10.38 5.46
C ASP A 29 -7.47 9.84 4.15
N ALA A 30 -8.17 10.72 3.44
CA ALA A 30 -8.76 10.49 2.14
C ALA A 30 -8.11 11.34 1.04
N THR A 31 -7.06 12.09 1.34
CA THR A 31 -6.32 12.88 0.35
C THR A 31 -5.74 12.06 -0.80
N PRO A 32 -5.32 10.78 -0.62
CA PRO A 32 -4.85 9.95 -1.72
C PRO A 32 -5.98 9.45 -2.63
N ALA A 33 -7.24 9.76 -2.31
CA ALA A 33 -8.40 9.32 -3.05
C ALA A 33 -9.16 10.48 -3.69
N MET A 34 -9.57 10.30 -4.95
CA MET A 34 -10.59 11.15 -5.58
C MET A 34 -11.97 10.71 -5.08
N ILE A 35 -12.43 11.36 -4.01
CA ILE A 35 -13.72 11.10 -3.39
C ILE A 35 -14.69 12.23 -3.72
N THR A 36 -15.91 11.89 -4.14
CA THR A 36 -17.00 12.87 -4.28
C THR A 36 -17.54 13.29 -2.91
N GLU A 37 -18.11 14.49 -2.80
CA GLU A 37 -18.68 14.99 -1.52
C GLU A 37 -19.70 14.01 -0.89
N LYS A 38 -20.52 13.36 -1.72
CA LYS A 38 -21.49 12.36 -1.27
C LYS A 38 -20.82 11.12 -0.67
N GLN A 39 -19.73 10.65 -1.27
CA GLN A 39 -18.96 9.51 -0.76
C GLN A 39 -18.21 9.90 0.53
N LEU A 40 -17.64 11.11 0.58
CA LEU A 40 -16.98 11.63 1.77
C LEU A 40 -17.96 11.69 2.96
N LEU A 41 -19.16 12.25 2.74
CA LEU A 41 -20.22 12.29 3.74
C LEU A 41 -20.66 10.89 4.19
N ALA A 42 -20.72 9.91 3.28
CA ALA A 42 -21.07 8.54 3.62
C ALA A 42 -20.02 7.88 4.53
N VAL A 43 -18.73 8.12 4.26
CA VAL A 43 -17.62 7.62 5.08
C VAL A 43 -17.63 8.31 6.45
N LEU A 44 -17.76 9.64 6.50
CA LEU A 44 -17.81 10.40 7.76
C LEU A 44 -19.01 10.01 8.64
N LYS A 45 -20.17 9.69 8.06
CA LYS A 45 -21.35 9.23 8.81
C LYS A 45 -21.23 7.82 9.36
N ASN A 46 -20.41 6.97 8.75
CA ASN A 46 -20.20 5.58 9.16
C ASN A 46 -18.76 5.36 9.59
N LEU A 47 -18.10 6.39 10.14
CA LEU A 47 -16.69 6.32 10.48
C LEU A 47 -16.49 5.27 11.60
N PRO A 48 -15.72 4.20 11.36
CA PRO A 48 -15.58 3.10 12.29
C PRO A 48 -14.68 3.52 13.45
N ARG A 49 -15.28 3.76 14.62
CA ARG A 49 -14.58 4.15 15.84
C ARG A 49 -13.57 3.08 16.26
N GLU A 50 -13.94 1.81 16.13
CA GLU A 50 -13.10 0.69 16.54
C GLU A 50 -12.61 -0.09 15.31
N ALA A 51 -11.39 -0.62 15.37
CA ALA A 51 -10.80 -1.35 14.25
C ALA A 51 -11.63 -2.57 13.81
N GLN A 52 -12.41 -3.16 14.72
CA GLN A 52 -13.32 -4.27 14.42
C GLN A 52 -14.49 -3.88 13.50
N ASP A 53 -14.93 -2.63 13.56
CA ASP A 53 -16.03 -2.12 12.73
C ASP A 53 -15.57 -1.80 11.29
N LEU A 54 -14.25 -1.76 11.07
CA LEU A 54 -13.65 -1.48 9.77
C LEU A 54 -14.02 -2.54 8.72
N GLN A 55 -14.10 -3.80 9.14
CA GLN A 55 -14.50 -4.89 8.26
C GLN A 55 -15.97 -4.75 7.84
N ALA A 56 -16.85 -4.39 8.78
CA ALA A 56 -18.26 -4.14 8.48
C ALA A 56 -18.45 -2.97 7.49
N LEU A 57 -17.60 -1.93 7.60
CA LEU A 57 -17.59 -0.84 6.62
C LEU A 57 -17.13 -1.34 5.24
N ALA A 58 -16.06 -2.12 5.17
CA ALA A 58 -15.52 -2.66 3.93
C ALA A 58 -16.56 -3.54 3.21
N ASP A 59 -17.23 -4.43 3.95
CA ASP A 59 -18.27 -5.33 3.43
C ASP A 59 -19.47 -4.54 2.89
N LYS A 60 -19.93 -3.52 3.64
CA LYS A 60 -21.06 -2.67 3.24
C LYS A 60 -20.77 -1.82 2.00
N THR A 61 -19.52 -1.40 1.84
CA THR A 61 -19.08 -0.53 0.73
C THR A 61 -18.50 -1.31 -0.45
N LYS A 62 -18.40 -2.64 -0.37
CA LYS A 62 -17.73 -3.51 -1.35
C LYS A 62 -16.31 -3.04 -1.63
N CYS A 63 -15.60 -2.63 -0.60
CA CYS A 63 -14.22 -2.18 -0.67
C CYS A 63 -13.28 -3.29 -0.19
N THR A 64 -12.05 -3.26 -0.70
CA THR A 64 -10.97 -4.13 -0.22
C THR A 64 -10.29 -3.44 0.95
N LEU A 65 -10.15 -4.15 2.07
CA LEU A 65 -9.46 -3.69 3.26
C LEU A 65 -8.11 -4.38 3.39
N GLU A 66 -7.05 -3.61 3.63
CA GLU A 66 -5.71 -4.14 3.78
C GLU A 66 -4.96 -3.47 4.95
N LEU A 67 -4.36 -4.27 5.84
CA LEU A 67 -3.56 -3.77 6.96
C LEU A 67 -2.17 -3.31 6.48
N LEU A 68 -1.88 -2.01 6.53
CA LEU A 68 -0.55 -1.50 6.18
C LEU A 68 0.52 -2.10 7.13
N PRO A 69 1.69 -2.51 6.61
CA PRO A 69 2.83 -2.92 7.43
C PRO A 69 3.15 -1.87 8.50
N GLU A 70 3.47 -2.32 9.72
CA GLU A 70 3.78 -1.42 10.84
C GLU A 70 5.02 -0.55 10.57
N ASP A 71 5.97 -1.05 9.76
CA ASP A 71 7.15 -0.30 9.35
C ASP A 71 7.24 -0.20 7.81
N LEU A 72 7.02 1.01 7.31
CA LEU A 72 7.14 1.39 5.89
C LEU A 72 8.47 2.09 5.59
N SER A 73 9.45 2.01 6.49
CA SER A 73 10.75 2.66 6.32
C SER A 73 11.47 2.17 5.07
N PHE A 74 12.34 3.03 4.55
CA PHE A 74 13.21 2.66 3.44
C PHE A 74 14.09 1.46 3.78
N GLU A 75 14.50 1.28 5.04
CA GLU A 75 15.32 0.12 5.44
C GLU A 75 14.58 -1.20 5.29
N VAL A 76 13.29 -1.26 5.61
CA VAL A 76 12.48 -2.47 5.40
C VAL A 76 12.45 -2.82 3.91
N PHE A 77 12.13 -1.84 3.06
CA PHE A 77 12.16 -2.02 1.61
C PHE A 77 13.56 -2.45 1.12
N TRP A 78 14.59 -1.74 1.54
CA TRP A 78 15.97 -1.95 1.12
C TRP A 78 16.49 -3.33 1.50
N ASN A 79 16.17 -3.78 2.71
CA ASN A 79 16.52 -5.10 3.23
C ASN A 79 15.75 -6.20 2.51
N LYS A 80 14.46 -6.01 2.28
CA LYS A 80 13.62 -7.00 1.60
C LYS A 80 13.93 -7.14 0.12
N TYR A 81 14.26 -6.04 -0.59
CA TYR A 81 14.56 -6.07 -2.02
C TYR A 81 15.91 -6.74 -2.33
N ASP A 82 16.83 -6.74 -1.36
CA ASP A 82 18.12 -7.44 -1.40
C ASP A 82 18.96 -7.29 -2.70
N LYS A 83 18.89 -6.12 -3.34
CA LYS A 83 19.76 -5.74 -4.45
C LYS A 83 20.39 -4.38 -4.15
N LYS A 84 21.54 -4.40 -3.49
CA LYS A 84 22.12 -3.23 -2.79
C LYS A 84 22.86 -2.25 -3.70
N ILE A 85 22.16 -1.67 -4.66
CA ILE A 85 22.74 -0.75 -5.66
C ILE A 85 21.98 0.57 -5.75
N ASN A 86 22.68 1.65 -6.13
CA ASN A 86 22.10 2.99 -6.31
C ASN A 86 21.34 3.53 -5.09
N ARG A 87 21.72 3.16 -3.86
CA ARG A 87 21.01 3.56 -2.62
C ARG A 87 20.71 5.06 -2.55
N LYS A 88 21.71 5.91 -2.84
CA LYS A 88 21.59 7.39 -2.85
C LYS A 88 20.51 7.91 -3.81
N ARG A 89 20.22 7.19 -4.89
CA ARG A 89 19.16 7.54 -5.86
C ARG A 89 17.82 6.93 -5.49
N CYS A 90 17.83 5.72 -4.94
CA CYS A 90 16.63 4.97 -4.58
C CYS A 90 15.91 5.57 -3.37
N GLU A 91 16.64 5.96 -2.32
CA GLU A 91 16.05 6.46 -1.08
C GLU A 91 15.19 7.73 -1.28
N PRO A 92 15.63 8.77 -2.03
CA PRO A 92 14.77 9.92 -2.31
C PRO A 92 13.52 9.57 -3.12
N LEU A 93 13.58 8.57 -4.00
CA LEU A 93 12.41 8.12 -4.77
C LEU A 93 11.40 7.44 -3.86
N TYR A 94 11.86 6.53 -3.00
CA TYR A 94 11.02 5.85 -2.03
C TYR A 94 10.36 6.82 -1.04
N LYS A 95 11.08 7.86 -0.60
CA LYS A 95 10.54 8.89 0.30
C LYS A 95 9.42 9.72 -0.31
N LYS A 96 9.37 9.86 -1.64
CA LYS A 96 8.30 10.58 -2.35
C LYS A 96 7.00 9.78 -2.46
N LEU A 97 7.06 8.46 -2.29
CA LEU A 97 5.89 7.59 -2.35
C LEU A 97 4.96 7.86 -1.17
N ASP A 98 3.66 7.74 -1.40
CA ASP A 98 2.67 7.74 -0.32
C ASP A 98 2.71 6.41 0.46
N ASP A 99 1.99 6.34 1.58
CA ASP A 99 1.98 5.14 2.44
C ASP A 99 1.37 3.90 1.73
N THR A 100 0.45 4.12 0.78
CA THR A 100 -0.16 3.07 -0.03
C THR A 100 0.87 2.49 -1.00
N GLU A 101 1.59 3.35 -1.73
CA GLU A 101 2.63 2.98 -2.68
C GLU A 101 3.82 2.32 -1.98
N LYS A 102 4.24 2.82 -0.81
CA LYS A 102 5.28 2.18 0.01
C LYS A 102 4.87 0.77 0.43
N THR A 103 3.60 0.60 0.79
CA THR A 103 3.06 -0.72 1.12
C THR A 103 3.04 -1.64 -0.07
N ALA A 104 2.58 -1.16 -1.22
CA ALA A 104 2.62 -1.90 -2.48
C ALA A 104 4.06 -2.31 -2.82
N CYS A 105 5.03 -1.39 -2.68
CA CYS A 105 6.45 -1.68 -2.85
C CYS A 105 6.90 -2.85 -1.98
N ILE A 106 6.71 -2.77 -0.67
CA ILE A 106 7.20 -3.80 0.26
C ILE A 106 6.51 -5.16 0.00
N ARG A 107 5.20 -5.16 -0.26
CA ARG A 107 4.42 -6.40 -0.43
C ARG A 107 4.70 -7.07 -1.76
N ASN A 108 4.82 -6.29 -2.83
CA ASN A 108 4.93 -6.84 -4.18
C ASN A 108 6.36 -7.30 -4.53
N ILE A 109 7.34 -7.12 -3.65
CA ILE A 109 8.68 -7.71 -3.79
C ILE A 109 8.61 -9.23 -3.97
N LYS A 110 7.87 -9.94 -3.11
CA LYS A 110 7.82 -11.40 -3.18
C LYS A 110 7.16 -11.91 -4.47
N PRO A 111 5.96 -11.45 -4.87
CA PRO A 111 5.38 -11.82 -6.16
C PRO A 111 6.28 -11.50 -7.36
N TYR A 112 6.98 -10.36 -7.32
CA TYR A 112 7.95 -9.98 -8.35
C TYR A 112 9.13 -10.95 -8.41
N GLU A 113 9.72 -11.30 -7.27
CA GLU A 113 10.80 -12.29 -7.19
C GLU A 113 10.35 -13.68 -7.67
N ASP A 114 9.15 -14.10 -7.30
CA ASP A 114 8.57 -15.36 -7.74
C ASP A 114 8.37 -15.35 -9.29
N TYR A 115 7.97 -14.23 -9.88
CA TYR A 115 7.91 -14.05 -11.34
C TYR A 115 9.29 -14.14 -12.02
N LEU A 116 10.29 -13.48 -11.44
CA LEU A 116 11.66 -13.54 -11.95
C LEU A 116 12.21 -14.97 -11.91
N TYR A 117 11.93 -15.71 -10.84
CA TYR A 117 12.32 -17.12 -10.72
C TYR A 117 11.69 -17.98 -11.83
N ARG A 118 10.39 -17.79 -12.11
CA ARG A 118 9.67 -18.53 -13.19
C ARG A 118 10.20 -18.22 -14.59
N THR A 119 10.65 -17.01 -14.83
CA THR A 119 11.10 -16.52 -16.15
C THR A 119 12.62 -16.65 -16.36
N ASN A 120 13.27 -17.52 -15.58
CA ASN A 120 14.71 -17.77 -15.62
C ASN A 120 15.57 -16.52 -15.35
N PHE A 121 15.16 -15.73 -14.35
CA PHE A 121 15.85 -14.54 -13.86
C PHE A 121 16.15 -13.49 -14.94
N ARG A 122 15.19 -13.19 -15.84
CA ARG A 122 15.25 -11.98 -16.68
C ARG A 122 15.60 -10.79 -15.79
N GLY A 123 16.81 -10.25 -15.90
CA GLY A 123 17.51 -9.55 -14.82
C GLY A 123 16.64 -8.71 -13.88
N LYS A 124 16.62 -9.07 -12.59
CA LYS A 124 15.95 -8.31 -11.51
C LYS A 124 16.26 -6.83 -11.67
N ALA A 125 15.24 -5.97 -11.72
CA ALA A 125 15.44 -4.54 -11.86
C ALA A 125 16.31 -3.99 -10.73
N ASP A 126 17.00 -2.89 -10.97
CA ASP A 126 17.61 -2.13 -9.88
C ASP A 126 16.50 -1.56 -8.99
N PRO A 127 16.69 -1.44 -7.67
CA PRO A 127 15.64 -0.98 -6.76
C PRO A 127 15.11 0.42 -7.11
N ASP A 128 15.95 1.30 -7.67
CA ASP A 128 15.48 2.60 -8.17
C ASP A 128 14.62 2.46 -9.43
N ASN A 129 14.94 1.53 -10.34
CA ASN A 129 14.12 1.22 -11.50
C ASN A 129 12.80 0.53 -11.14
N TYR A 130 12.79 -0.31 -10.10
CA TYR A 130 11.57 -0.92 -9.56
C TYR A 130 10.56 0.13 -9.13
N ILE A 131 11.02 1.18 -8.42
CA ILE A 131 10.18 2.30 -8.00
C ILE A 131 9.81 3.17 -9.19
N LYS A 132 10.77 3.62 -10.00
CA LYS A 132 10.52 4.54 -11.14
C LYS A 132 9.53 3.99 -12.17
N LYS A 133 9.56 2.68 -12.40
CA LYS A 133 8.69 2.00 -13.37
C LYS A 133 7.42 1.44 -12.73
N GLU A 134 7.20 1.75 -11.45
CA GLU A 134 6.02 1.31 -10.71
C GLU A 134 5.79 -0.20 -10.78
N TYR A 135 6.87 -0.99 -10.76
CA TYR A 135 6.77 -2.45 -10.78
C TYR A 135 6.04 -2.99 -9.55
N TYR A 136 5.93 -2.19 -8.49
CA TYR A 136 5.09 -2.49 -7.34
C TYR A 136 3.59 -2.46 -7.61
N ALA A 137 3.12 -1.83 -8.68
CA ALA A 137 1.70 -1.78 -9.06
C ALA A 137 1.28 -2.94 -9.99
N VAL A 138 2.24 -3.70 -10.54
CA VAL A 138 1.97 -4.80 -11.48
C VAL A 138 1.52 -6.07 -10.72
N ASP A 139 0.50 -6.75 -11.22
CA ASP A 139 0.08 -8.06 -10.69
C ASP A 139 0.95 -9.19 -11.23
N TRP A 140 2.17 -9.34 -10.68
CA TRP A 140 3.14 -10.38 -11.07
C TRP A 140 2.66 -11.82 -10.84
N LYS A 141 1.53 -12.04 -10.15
CA LYS A 141 0.94 -13.38 -10.05
C LYS A 141 0.23 -13.79 -11.34
N ARG A 142 -0.28 -12.82 -12.10
CA ARG A 142 -0.96 -13.05 -13.38
C ARG A 142 0.00 -13.12 -14.55
N GLU A 143 1.14 -12.45 -14.44
CA GLU A 143 2.12 -12.40 -15.53
C GLU A 143 2.85 -13.74 -15.67
N ARG A 144 2.84 -14.27 -16.91
CA ARG A 144 3.45 -15.53 -17.30
C ARG A 144 4.88 -15.35 -17.79
#